data_AF-A0A8T4S749-F1
#
_entry.id   AF-A0A8T4S749-F1
#
_cell.length_a   1.000
_cell.length_b   1.000
_cell.length_c   1.000
_cell.angle_alpha   90.00
_cell.angle_beta   90.00
_cell.angle_gamma   90.00
#
_symmetry.space_group_name_H-M   'P 1'
#
loop_
_entity.id
_entity.type
_entity.pdbx_description
1 polymer ?
#
loop_
_entity_poly.entity_id
_entity_poly.type
_entity_poly.pdbx_seq_one_letter_code
_entity_poly.pdbx_strand_id
1 'polypeptide(L)'
;MEKRIKKWLKKAEEVKKGNLDLSRDEDLSIAIMNMVSLEEHFYFTAMKTGNDNYLDMLKSIRQLRIKMLKKMVTNPEGEEWCISKHLLASSMR
;
A
#
# COMPACT_ATOMS: atom_id res chain seq x y z
N MET A 1 14.67 4.07 -33.44
CA MET A 1 14.30 5.03 -32.37
C MET A 1 12.84 5.47 -32.51
N GLU A 2 12.38 5.88 -33.69
CA GLU A 2 11.01 6.33 -33.98
C GLU A 2 9.89 5.33 -33.64
N LYS A 3 10.07 4.03 -33.94
CA LYS A 3 9.06 2.99 -33.60
C LYS A 3 8.81 2.89 -32.09
N ARG A 4 9.83 3.11 -31.26
CA ARG A 4 9.72 3.05 -29.80
C ARG A 4 8.98 4.27 -29.25
N ILE A 5 9.28 5.45 -29.80
CA ILE A 5 8.60 6.71 -29.46
C ILE A 5 7.12 6.64 -29.86
N LYS A 6 6.80 6.18 -31.09
CA LYS A 6 5.41 5.98 -31.53
C LYS A 6 4.62 5.00 -30.64
N LYS A 7 5.27 3.91 -30.19
CA LYS A 7 4.64 2.96 -29.25
C LYS A 7 4.30 3.61 -27.91
N TRP A 8 5.20 4.43 -27.37
CA TRP A 8 4.97 5.17 -26.13
C TRP A 8 3.86 6.22 -26.28
N LEU A 9 3.85 6.98 -27.38
CA LEU A 9 2.80 7.95 -27.67
C LEU A 9 1.42 7.29 -27.77
N LYS A 10 1.33 6.14 -28.46
CA LYS A 10 0.07 5.38 -28.55
C LYS A 10 -0.42 4.90 -27.18
N LYS A 11 0.49 4.42 -26.33
CA LYS A 11 0.16 4.01 -24.95
C LYS A 11 -0.30 5.20 -24.11
N ALA A 12 0.33 6.36 -24.25
CA ALA A 12 -0.07 7.59 -23.58
C ALA A 12 -1.46 8.09 -24.04
N GLU A 13 -1.76 7.98 -25.33
CA GLU A 13 -3.10 8.27 -25.86
C GLU A 13 -4.16 7.28 -25.36
N GLU A 14 -3.83 6.00 -25.25
CA GLU A 14 -4.73 4.98 -24.68
C GLU A 14 -5.05 5.25 -23.20
N VAL A 15 -4.06 5.70 -22.41
CA VAL A 15 -4.26 6.11 -21.02
C VAL A 15 -5.13 7.37 -20.93
N LYS A 16 -4.92 8.36 -21.82
CA LYS A 16 -5.75 9.58 -21.89
C LYS A 16 -7.21 9.33 -22.22
N LYS A 17 -7.55 8.20 -22.85
CA LYS A 17 -8.93 7.84 -23.23
C LYS A 17 -9.82 7.41 -22.03
N GLY A 18 -9.32 7.48 -20.80
CA GLY A 18 -10.15 7.42 -19.58
C GLY A 18 -10.43 6.02 -19.04
N ASN A 19 -9.85 4.97 -19.63
CA ASN A 19 -10.05 3.59 -19.16
C ASN A 19 -9.08 3.15 -18.05
N LEU A 20 -8.17 4.03 -17.61
CA LEU A 20 -7.23 3.74 -16.51
C LEU A 20 -7.68 4.50 -15.26
N ASP A 21 -8.21 3.77 -14.29
CA ASP A 21 -8.66 4.31 -13.01
C ASP A 21 -7.48 4.43 -12.04
N LEU A 22 -6.88 5.62 -12.01
CA LEU A 22 -5.74 5.95 -11.13
C LEU A 22 -6.16 6.06 -9.65
N SER A 23 -7.44 6.32 -9.37
CA SER A 23 -7.93 6.54 -8.00
C SER A 23 -7.84 5.27 -7.15
N ARG A 24 -8.00 4.10 -7.77
CA ARG A 24 -7.95 2.80 -7.07
C ARG A 24 -6.60 2.50 -6.43
N ASP A 25 -5.51 2.88 -7.10
CA ASP A 25 -4.16 2.64 -6.57
C ASP A 25 -3.79 3.66 -5.49
N GLU A 26 -4.32 4.88 -5.59
CA GLU A 26 -4.23 5.90 -4.54
C GLU A 26 -5.01 5.46 -3.28
N ASP A 27 -6.26 5.03 -3.44
CA ASP A 27 -7.10 4.51 -2.35
C ASP A 27 -6.45 3.32 -1.66
N LEU A 28 -5.85 2.41 -2.44
CA LEU A 28 -5.11 1.27 -1.89
C LEU A 28 -3.91 1.73 -1.06
N SER A 29 -3.17 2.74 -1.53
CA SER A 29 -2.02 3.30 -0.82
C SER A 29 -2.44 3.92 0.51
N ILE A 30 -3.49 4.75 0.51
CA ILE A 30 -4.06 5.38 1.71
C ILE A 30 -4.57 4.31 2.69
N ALA A 31 -5.24 3.26 2.19
CA ALA A 31 -5.72 2.18 3.04
C ALA A 31 -4.56 1.45 3.73
N ILE A 32 -3.45 1.16 3.02
CA ILE A 32 -2.24 0.53 3.60
C ILE A 32 -1.60 1.42 4.65
N MET A 33 -1.49 2.72 4.37
CA MET A 33 -0.99 3.73 5.31
C MET A 33 -1.81 3.71 6.61
N ASN A 34 -3.13 3.84 6.51
CA ASN A 34 -4.03 3.81 7.67
C ASN A 34 -3.94 2.50 8.45
N MET A 35 -3.77 1.36 7.78
CA MET A 35 -3.59 0.08 8.45
C MET A 35 -2.28 0.02 9.25
N VAL A 36 -1.16 0.58 8.75
CA VAL A 36 0.08 0.69 9.52
C VAL A 36 -0.14 1.52 10.78
N SER A 37 -0.83 2.67 10.66
CA SER A 37 -1.18 3.50 11.81
C SER A 37 -2.05 2.76 12.83
N LEU A 38 -3.05 1.99 12.38
CA LEU A 38 -3.90 1.20 13.27
C LEU A 38 -3.09 0.13 14.04
N GLU A 39 -2.14 -0.54 13.39
CA GLU A 39 -1.25 -1.50 14.07
C GLU A 39 -0.49 -0.85 15.23
N GLU A 40 0.03 0.36 15.05
CA GLU A 40 0.72 1.11 16.09
C GLU A 40 -0.21 1.53 17.23
N HIS A 41 -1.39 2.06 16.89
CA HIS A 41 -2.39 2.47 17.89
C HIS A 41 -2.88 1.29 18.73
N PHE A 42 -3.16 0.14 18.12
CA PHE A 42 -3.57 -1.05 18.86
C PHE A 42 -2.46 -1.57 19.77
N TYR A 43 -1.21 -1.54 19.31
CA TYR A 43 -0.06 -1.92 20.15
C TYR A 43 0.03 -1.02 21.39
N PHE A 44 0.04 0.30 21.20
CA PHE A 44 0.12 1.23 22.33
C PHE A 44 -1.09 1.13 23.25
N THR A 45 -2.28 0.89 22.71
CA THR A 45 -3.49 0.71 23.52
C THR A 45 -3.38 -0.55 24.37
N ALA A 46 -2.91 -1.68 23.81
CA ALA A 46 -2.64 -2.89 24.58
C ALA A 46 -1.66 -2.62 25.72
N MET A 47 -0.54 -1.95 25.44
CA MET A 47 0.48 -1.64 26.46
C MET A 47 -0.01 -0.68 27.54
N LYS A 48 -0.85 0.30 27.19
CA LYS A 48 -1.41 1.25 28.16
C LYS A 48 -2.51 0.66 29.02
N THR A 49 -3.31 -0.26 28.46
CA THR A 49 -4.51 -0.80 29.13
C THR A 49 -4.30 -2.17 29.74
N GLY A 50 -3.25 -2.89 29.35
CA GLY A 50 -3.03 -4.30 29.70
C GLY A 50 -4.04 -5.25 29.07
N ASN A 51 -4.84 -4.80 28.09
CA ASN A 51 -5.86 -5.60 27.44
C ASN A 51 -5.34 -6.23 26.13
N ASP A 52 -5.11 -7.54 26.17
CA ASP A 52 -4.57 -8.31 25.04
C ASP A 52 -5.50 -8.39 23.82
N ASN A 53 -6.80 -8.10 23.97
CA ASN A 53 -7.73 -8.08 22.83
C ASN A 53 -7.26 -7.10 21.73
N TYR A 54 -6.61 -5.99 22.10
CA TYR A 54 -6.05 -5.05 21.14
C TYR A 54 -4.89 -5.67 20.33
N LEU A 55 -4.13 -6.61 20.89
CA LEU A 55 -3.11 -7.34 20.14
C LEU A 55 -3.72 -8.28 19.09
N ASP A 56 -4.89 -8.85 19.37
CA ASP A 56 -5.61 -9.68 18.40
C ASP A 56 -6.23 -8.84 17.27
N MET A 57 -6.74 -7.64 17.59
CA MET A 57 -7.14 -6.65 16.58
C MET A 57 -5.95 -6.23 15.70
N LEU A 58 -4.80 -5.96 16.31
CA LEU A 58 -3.55 -5.65 15.61
C LEU A 58 -3.15 -6.77 14.65
N LYS A 59 -3.17 -8.04 15.09
CA LYS A 59 -2.88 -9.19 14.23
C LYS A 59 -3.82 -9.23 13.03
N SER A 60 -5.10 -8.99 13.24
CA SER A 60 -6.13 -8.97 12.19
C SER A 60 -5.86 -7.88 11.14
N ILE A 61 -5.59 -6.65 11.59
CA ILE A 61 -5.21 -5.55 10.69
C ILE A 61 -3.92 -5.86 9.94
N ARG A 62 -2.92 -6.45 10.61
CA ARG A 62 -1.66 -6.82 9.97
C ARG A 62 -1.84 -7.82 8.83
N GLN A 63 -2.72 -8.81 9.01
CA GLN A 63 -3.04 -9.76 7.94
C GLN A 63 -3.74 -9.05 6.76
N LEU A 64 -4.66 -8.13 7.05
CA LEU A 64 -5.32 -7.34 6.01
C LEU A 64 -4.32 -6.45 5.25
N ARG A 65 -3.40 -5.78 5.96
CA ARG A 65 -2.34 -4.96 5.37
C ARG A 65 -1.46 -5.79 4.45
N ILE A 66 -1.02 -6.97 4.89
CA ILE A 66 -0.21 -7.89 4.06
C ILE A 66 -0.98 -8.24 2.78
N LYS A 67 -2.26 -8.61 2.90
CA LYS A 67 -3.10 -8.95 1.75
C LYS A 67 -3.24 -7.78 0.77
N MET A 68 -3.39 -6.56 1.26
CA MET A 68 -3.50 -5.36 0.42
C MET A 68 -2.15 -4.97 -0.20
N LEU A 69 -1.05 -5.06 0.54
CA LEU A 69 0.29 -4.76 0.05
C LEU A 69 0.71 -5.72 -1.09
N LYS A 70 0.26 -6.99 -1.08
CA LYS A 70 0.45 -7.93 -2.21
C LYS A 70 -0.18 -7.47 -3.52
N LYS A 71 -1.17 -6.57 -3.47
CA LYS A 71 -1.79 -6.00 -4.68
C LYS A 71 -0.93 -4.90 -5.30
N MET A 72 -0.10 -4.24 -4.49
CA MET A 72 0.77 -3.15 -4.91
C MET A 72 2.19 -3.62 -5.24
N VAL A 73 2.76 -4.47 -4.39
CA VAL A 73 4.12 -5.02 -4.55
C VAL A 73 4.02 -6.43 -5.10
N THR A 74 4.16 -6.55 -6.42
CA THR A 74 4.09 -7.83 -7.13
C THR A 74 5.47 -8.36 -7.45
N ASN A 75 5.75 -9.62 -7.11
CA ASN A 75 7.04 -10.29 -7.32
C ASN A 75 8.24 -9.49 -6.77
N PRO A 76 8.24 -9.12 -5.47
CA PRO A 76 9.32 -8.34 -4.90
C PRO A 76 10.66 -9.07 -4.98
N GLU A 77 11.72 -8.35 -5.32
CA GLU A 77 13.10 -8.81 -5.20
C GLU A 77 13.77 -8.18 -3.96
N GLY A 78 14.41 -9.01 -3.13
CA GLY A 78 15.09 -8.54 -1.91
C GLY A 78 14.15 -7.77 -0.96
N GLU A 79 14.52 -6.53 -0.65
CA GLU A 79 13.87 -5.69 0.37
C GLU A 79 12.73 -4.82 -0.15
N GLU A 80 12.32 -4.95 -1.42
CA GLU A 80 11.27 -4.11 -2.03
C GLU A 80 9.99 -4.07 -1.20
N TRP A 81 9.58 -5.22 -0.65
CA TRP A 81 8.41 -5.30 0.23
C TRP A 81 8.52 -4.42 1.47
N CYS A 82 9.66 -4.49 2.15
CA CYS A 82 9.93 -3.71 3.36
C CYS A 82 10.06 -2.22 3.02
N ILE A 83 10.78 -1.89 1.95
CA ILE A 83 10.98 -0.53 1.46
C ILE A 83 9.64 0.12 1.12
N SER A 84 8.76 -0.56 0.37
CA SER A 84 7.43 -0.02 0.03
C SER A 84 6.59 0.25 1.28
N LYS A 85 6.59 -0.67 2.26
CA LYS A 85 5.90 -0.47 3.54
C LYS A 85 6.45 0.75 4.28
N HIS A 86 7.77 0.89 4.38
CA HIS A 86 8.41 1.99 5.08
C HIS A 86 8.18 3.33 4.37
N LEU A 87 8.23 3.35 3.04
CA LEU A 87 7.96 4.53 2.24
C LEU A 87 6.52 5.01 2.46
N LEU A 88 5.54 4.12 2.30
CA LEU A 88 4.13 4.44 2.58
C LEU A 88 3.95 4.96 4.00
N ALA A 89 4.55 4.31 4.99
CA ALA A 89 4.45 4.75 6.38
C ALA A 89 5.07 6.14 6.60
N SER A 90 6.21 6.44 5.96
CA SER A 90 6.88 7.75 6.06
C SER A 90 6.16 8.87 5.31
N SER A 91 5.34 8.51 4.32
CA SER A 91 4.54 9.44 3.53
C SER A 91 3.23 9.81 4.22
N MET A 92 2.92 9.22 5.38
CA MET A 92 1.80 9.64 6.22
C MET A 92 2.13 11.00 6.84
N ARG A 93 1.56 12.07 6.29
CA ARG A 93 1.63 13.43 6.83
C ARG A 93 0.24 14.05 6.81
#